data_AF-A0A7L6CPF1-F1
#
_entry.id   AF-A0A7L6CPF1-F1
#
_cell.length_a   1.000
_cell.length_b   1.000
_cell.length_c   1.000
_cell.angle_alpha   90.00
_cell.angle_beta   90.00
_cell.angle_gamma   90.00
#
_symmetry.space_group_name_H-M   'P 1'
#
loop_
_entity.id
_entity.type
_entity.pdbx_description
1 polymer ?
#
loop_
_entity_poly.entity_id
_entity_poly.type
_entity_poly.pdbx_seq_one_letter_code
_entity_poly.pdbx_strand_id
1 'polypeptide(L)'
;MMKMTRIALFAASLVGFSVTAQAADVEAAPSPAQDPLVQHLKLSHEQVKKIDDLHQQLEQNVSKIPMTGVKDGALINMFQAGKWDENTVKSQLAAFSKIEEQTRYYRVKYYFDVSQVLTPEQRKQVKTDMANALAN
;
A
#
# COMPACT_ATOMS: atom_id res chain seq x y z
N MET A 1 -6.51 23.97 -4.87
CA MET A 1 -6.38 23.34 -3.54
C MET A 1 -7.60 22.48 -3.29
N MET A 2 -7.53 21.17 -3.54
CA MET A 2 -8.58 20.25 -3.07
C MET A 2 -8.13 19.69 -1.73
N LYS A 3 -8.93 19.93 -0.69
CA LYS A 3 -8.75 19.39 0.65
C LYS A 3 -8.97 17.88 0.56
N MET A 4 -7.90 17.13 0.28
CA MET A 4 -7.91 15.69 0.49
C MET A 4 -7.85 15.45 1.99
N THR A 5 -9.01 15.35 2.63
CA THR A 5 -9.12 14.73 3.95
C THR A 5 -8.83 13.25 3.73
N ARG A 6 -7.54 12.92 3.58
CA ARG A 6 -7.05 11.55 3.63
C ARG A 6 -7.47 11.06 5.01
N ILE A 7 -8.42 10.15 5.07
CA ILE A 7 -8.60 9.33 6.26
C ILE A 7 -7.28 8.58 6.38
N ALA A 8 -6.35 9.14 7.16
CA ALA A 8 -5.21 8.40 7.65
C ALA A 8 -5.83 7.24 8.41
N LEU A 9 -5.78 6.05 7.81
CA LEU A 9 -6.17 4.83 8.49
C LEU A 9 -5.13 4.65 9.59
N PHE A 10 -5.36 5.29 10.74
CA PHE A 10 -4.60 5.03 11.94
C PHE A 10 -4.93 3.59 12.32
N ALA A 11 -4.15 2.65 11.78
CA ALA A 11 -3.87 1.42 12.47
C ALA A 11 -3.17 1.85 13.76
N ALA A 12 -3.96 2.13 14.80
CA ALA A 12 -3.44 2.32 16.13
C ALA A 12 -2.83 0.97 16.54
N SER A 13 -1.54 0.82 16.23
CA SER A 13 -0.69 -0.23 16.76
C SER A 13 -0.62 -0.04 18.27
N LEU A 14 -1.60 -0.58 18.99
CA LEU A 14 -1.57 -0.69 20.45
C LEU A 14 -0.62 -1.79 20.93
N VAL A 15 0.35 -2.19 20.11
CA VAL A 15 1.46 -3.04 20.52
C VAL A 15 2.75 -2.33 20.15
N GLY A 16 3.17 -1.41 21.02
CA GLY A 16 4.58 -1.10 21.11
C GLY A 16 5.28 -2.33 21.66
N PHE A 17 6.02 -3.06 20.81
CA PHE A 17 7.27 -3.78 21.09
C PHE A 17 7.65 -4.63 19.85
N SER A 18 8.81 -4.30 19.27
CA SER A 18 9.73 -5.20 18.53
C SER A 18 9.30 -5.80 17.17
N VAL A 19 9.81 -5.14 16.12
CA VAL A 19 10.22 -5.64 14.77
C VAL A 19 9.88 -7.10 14.41
N THR A 20 8.97 -7.31 13.46
CA THR A 20 9.13 -8.02 12.16
C THR A 20 7.76 -8.17 11.50
N ALA A 21 7.70 -8.08 10.17
CA ALA A 21 6.49 -7.99 9.34
C ALA A 21 5.61 -6.76 9.60
N GLN A 22 6.12 -5.57 9.22
CA GLN A 22 5.26 -4.40 9.12
C GLN A 22 4.23 -4.61 8.00
N ALA A 23 3.04 -5.09 8.36
CA ALA A 23 1.80 -4.75 7.67
C ALA A 23 1.40 -3.28 7.92
N ALA A 24 2.40 -2.41 8.12
CA ALA A 24 2.23 -0.99 8.36
C ALA A 24 2.17 -0.29 7.00
N ASP A 25 1.19 0.60 6.90
CA ASP A 25 0.94 1.49 5.77
C ASP A 25 0.57 0.79 4.45
N VAL A 26 -0.73 0.53 4.30
CA VAL A 26 -1.36 0.38 2.98
C VAL A 26 -1.46 1.77 2.31
N GLU A 27 -0.33 2.43 2.17
CA GLU A 27 -0.15 3.72 1.49
C GLU A 27 0.49 3.47 0.12
N ALA A 28 -0.28 3.59 -0.98
CA ALA A 28 0.14 3.49 -2.42
C ALA A 28 1.43 2.65 -2.71
N ALA A 29 2.17 2.81 -3.80
CA ALA A 29 3.58 2.40 -3.80
C ALA A 29 4.41 3.65 -3.46
N PRO A 30 5.63 3.55 -2.91
CA PRO A 30 6.50 4.73 -2.82
C PRO A 30 6.68 5.35 -4.21
N SER A 31 6.95 6.66 -4.26
CA SER A 31 7.30 7.29 -5.54
C SER A 31 8.51 6.59 -6.16
N PRO A 32 8.70 6.58 -7.49
CA PRO A 32 9.80 5.83 -8.12
C PRO A 32 11.19 6.22 -7.59
N ALA A 33 11.40 7.47 -7.18
CA ALA A 33 12.64 7.94 -6.58
C ALA A 33 12.90 7.43 -5.14
N GLN A 34 11.88 6.88 -4.49
CA GLN A 34 11.90 6.37 -3.12
C GLN A 34 11.61 4.87 -3.05
N ASP A 35 11.22 4.26 -4.17
CA ASP A 35 10.87 2.85 -4.24
C ASP A 35 12.15 2.00 -4.32
N PRO A 36 12.45 1.19 -3.28
CA PRO A 36 13.67 0.43 -3.21
C PRO A 36 13.83 -0.59 -4.36
N LEU A 37 12.73 -1.02 -4.97
CA LEU A 37 12.76 -1.99 -6.08
C LEU A 37 13.18 -1.35 -7.40
N VAL A 38 13.04 -0.02 -7.57
CA VAL A 38 13.34 0.64 -8.85
C VAL A 38 14.37 1.78 -8.76
N GLN A 39 14.56 2.41 -7.59
CA GLN A 39 15.44 3.57 -7.42
C GLN A 39 16.92 3.28 -7.75
N HIS A 40 17.36 2.04 -7.58
CA HIS A 40 18.75 1.62 -7.81
C HIS A 40 18.98 1.14 -9.25
N LEU A 41 17.91 0.99 -10.04
CA LEU A 41 18.00 0.62 -11.45
C LEU A 41 18.56 1.79 -12.25
N LYS A 42 19.47 1.49 -13.18
CA LYS A 42 19.95 2.49 -14.15
C LYS A 42 18.90 2.72 -15.23
N LEU A 43 17.86 3.49 -14.90
CA LEU A 43 16.73 3.78 -15.79
C LEU A 43 17.08 4.89 -16.79
N SER A 44 16.60 4.75 -18.02
CA SER A 44 16.63 5.85 -18.99
C SER A 44 15.58 6.92 -18.64
N HIS A 45 15.72 8.12 -19.19
CA HIS A 45 14.73 9.19 -19.00
C HIS A 45 13.32 8.78 -19.47
N GLU A 46 13.22 8.02 -20.56
CA GLU A 46 11.94 7.51 -21.06
C GLU A 46 11.34 6.47 -20.10
N GLN A 47 12.16 5.60 -19.52
CA GLN A 47 11.71 4.62 -18.54
C GLN A 47 11.19 5.31 -17.26
N VAL A 48 11.91 6.31 -16.75
CA VAL A 48 11.48 7.09 -15.58
C VAL A 48 10.10 7.71 -15.83
N LYS A 49 9.92 8.40 -16.96
CA LYS A 49 8.63 9.02 -17.30
C LYS A 49 7.48 8.00 -17.35
N LYS A 50 7.69 6.85 -17.99
CA LYS A 50 6.68 5.78 -18.04
C LYS A 50 6.34 5.22 -16.67
N ILE A 51 7.34 5.07 -15.79
CA ILE A 51 7.14 4.56 -14.43
C ILE A 51 6.39 5.60 -13.58
N ASP A 52 6.69 6.90 -13.74
CA ASP A 52 5.93 7.98 -13.09
C ASP A 52 4.44 7.97 -13.53
N ASP A 53 4.17 7.80 -14.82
CA ASP A 53 2.79 7.70 -15.34
C ASP A 53 2.06 6.47 -14.75
N LEU A 54 2.74 5.32 -14.66
CA LEU A 54 2.21 4.11 -14.03
C LEU A 54 1.94 4.30 -12.52
N HIS A 55 2.82 5.03 -11.83
CA HIS A 55 2.66 5.33 -10.40
C HIS A 55 1.45 6.24 -10.16
N GLN A 56 1.28 7.30 -10.96
CA GLN A 56 0.08 8.14 -10.90
C GLN A 56 -1.20 7.34 -11.18
N GLN A 57 -1.16 6.38 -12.12
CA GLN A 57 -2.29 5.51 -12.39
C GLN A 57 -2.60 4.59 -11.20
N LEU A 58 -1.58 4.07 -10.52
CA LEU A 58 -1.73 3.32 -9.27
C LEU A 58 -2.43 4.17 -8.20
N GLU A 59 -1.95 5.40 -7.95
CA GLU A 59 -2.56 6.31 -6.98
C GLU A 59 -4.04 6.58 -7.31
N GLN A 60 -4.35 6.84 -8.58
CA GLN A 60 -5.72 7.06 -9.03
C GLN A 60 -6.61 5.82 -8.83
N ASN A 61 -6.12 4.62 -9.12
CA ASN A 61 -6.86 3.38 -8.93
C ASN A 61 -7.11 3.11 -7.43
N VAL A 62 -6.09 3.27 -6.60
CA VAL A 62 -6.20 3.09 -5.14
C VAL A 62 -7.16 4.11 -4.52
N SER A 63 -7.12 5.37 -4.97
CA SER A 63 -8.05 6.42 -4.48
C SER A 63 -9.52 6.15 -4.78
N LYS A 64 -9.82 5.28 -5.75
CA LYS A 64 -11.17 4.89 -6.16
C LYS A 64 -11.66 3.60 -5.48
N ILE A 65 -10.82 2.95 -4.66
CA ILE A 65 -11.23 1.76 -3.90
C ILE A 65 -12.37 2.17 -2.94
N PRO A 66 -13.52 1.49 -2.99
CA PRO A 66 -14.64 1.85 -2.16
C PRO A 66 -14.35 1.51 -0.70
N MET A 67 -14.52 2.49 0.19
CA MET A 67 -14.40 2.32 1.65
C MET A 67 -15.65 1.67 2.27
N THR A 68 -16.36 0.85 1.50
CA THR A 68 -17.64 0.24 1.91
C THR A 68 -17.46 -0.61 3.15
N GLY A 69 -18.26 -0.34 4.19
CA GLY A 69 -18.26 -1.10 5.44
C GLY A 69 -17.32 -0.53 6.51
N VAL A 70 -16.41 0.38 6.15
CA VAL A 70 -15.65 1.17 7.13
C VAL A 70 -16.60 2.18 7.78
N LYS A 71 -16.59 2.20 9.11
CA LYS A 71 -17.37 3.13 9.92
C LYS A 71 -16.41 4.02 10.70
N ASP A 72 -16.38 5.29 10.32
CA ASP A 72 -15.53 6.29 10.95
C ASP A 72 -15.78 6.32 12.46
N GLY A 73 -14.69 6.19 13.23
CA GLY A 73 -14.72 6.26 14.68
C GLY A 73 -15.31 5.04 15.39
N ALA A 74 -15.74 3.97 14.70
CA ALA A 74 -16.36 2.81 15.36
C ALA A 74 -15.44 2.16 16.42
N LEU A 75 -14.16 1.95 16.09
CA LEU A 75 -13.18 1.43 17.05
C LEU A 75 -12.82 2.45 18.13
N ILE A 76 -12.68 3.73 17.78
CA ILE A 76 -12.40 4.81 18.74
C ILE A 76 -13.51 4.89 19.79
N ASN A 77 -14.76 4.86 19.35
CA ASN A 77 -15.93 4.90 20.22
C ASN A 77 -15.99 3.66 21.12
N MET A 78 -15.63 2.48 20.61
CA MET A 78 -15.52 1.26 21.43
C MET A 78 -14.48 1.41 22.55
N PHE A 79 -13.30 1.97 22.23
CA PHE A 79 -12.28 2.27 23.23
C PHE A 79 -12.75 3.30 24.27
N GLN A 80 -13.36 4.40 23.82
CA GLN A 80 -13.90 5.43 24.70
C GLN A 80 -15.01 4.90 25.63
N ALA A 81 -15.83 3.98 25.13
CA ALA A 81 -16.87 3.33 25.91
C ALA A 81 -16.32 2.32 26.94
N GLY A 82 -15.06 1.87 26.80
CA GLY A 82 -14.46 0.84 27.64
C GLY A 82 -15.17 -0.51 27.57
N LYS A 83 -15.92 -0.78 26.50
CA LYS A 83 -16.73 -1.99 26.33
C LYS A 83 -16.33 -2.70 25.05
N TRP A 84 -15.96 -3.97 25.18
CA TRP A 84 -15.65 -4.82 24.04
C TRP A 84 -16.92 -5.09 23.22
N ASP A 85 -16.85 -4.82 21.92
CA ASP A 85 -17.87 -5.20 20.94
C ASP A 85 -17.20 -6.01 19.82
N GLU A 86 -17.31 -7.33 19.95
CA GLU A 86 -16.72 -8.28 19.01
C GLU A 86 -17.24 -8.10 17.58
N ASN A 87 -18.52 -7.75 17.42
CA ASN A 87 -19.14 -7.57 16.11
C ASN A 87 -18.61 -6.30 15.44
N THR A 88 -18.46 -5.22 16.20
CA THR A 88 -17.83 -3.98 15.72
C THR A 88 -16.39 -4.26 15.29
N VAL A 89 -15.59 -4.96 16.09
CA VAL A 89 -14.21 -5.28 15.73
C VAL A 89 -14.15 -6.14 14.46
N LYS A 90 -14.84 -7.28 14.43
CA LYS A 90 -14.81 -8.19 13.27
C LYS A 90 -15.28 -7.51 11.98
N SER A 91 -16.34 -6.71 12.05
CA SER A 91 -16.85 -6.01 10.87
C SER A 91 -15.89 -4.94 10.33
N GLN A 92 -15.24 -4.17 11.21
CA GLN A 92 -14.26 -3.17 10.79
C GLN A 92 -13.00 -3.83 10.23
N LEU A 93 -12.47 -4.87 10.87
CA LEU A 93 -11.32 -5.61 10.37
C LEU A 93 -11.60 -6.24 8.99
N ALA A 94 -12.79 -6.84 8.80
CA ALA A 94 -13.16 -7.39 7.50
C ALA A 94 -13.25 -6.31 6.40
N ALA A 95 -13.79 -5.13 6.72
CA ALA A 95 -13.83 -4.00 5.80
C ALA A 95 -12.42 -3.53 5.43
N PHE A 96 -11.52 -3.40 6.42
CA PHE A 96 -10.12 -3.06 6.19
C PHE A 96 -9.43 -4.11 5.32
N SER A 97 -9.53 -5.39 5.65
CA SER A 97 -8.92 -6.47 4.86
C SER A 97 -9.33 -6.43 3.38
N LYS A 98 -10.59 -6.10 3.08
CA LYS A 98 -11.06 -5.97 1.70
C LYS A 98 -10.41 -4.79 0.95
N ILE A 99 -10.22 -3.66 1.63
CA ILE A 99 -9.54 -2.49 1.07
C ILE A 99 -8.05 -2.79 0.85
N GLU A 100 -7.42 -3.45 1.83
CA GLU A 100 -6.02 -3.86 1.74
C GLU A 100 -5.79 -4.84 0.59
N GLU A 101 -6.68 -5.83 0.41
CA GLU A 101 -6.63 -6.78 -0.69
C GLU A 101 -6.64 -6.08 -2.05
N GLN A 102 -7.57 -5.14 -2.25
CA GLN A 102 -7.64 -4.37 -3.50
C GLN A 102 -6.42 -3.46 -3.70
N THR A 103 -5.91 -2.85 -2.64
CA THR A 103 -4.71 -2.02 -2.73
C THR A 103 -3.49 -2.85 -3.10
N ARG A 104 -3.33 -4.03 -2.48
CA ARG A 104 -2.26 -4.98 -2.80
C ARG A 104 -2.37 -5.49 -4.23
N TYR A 105 -3.59 -5.76 -4.72
CA TYR A 105 -3.83 -6.12 -6.12
C TYR A 105 -3.27 -5.06 -7.08
N TYR A 106 -3.60 -3.77 -6.87
CA TYR A 106 -3.09 -2.71 -7.74
C TYR A 106 -1.58 -2.51 -7.61
N ARG A 107 -0.99 -2.68 -6.41
CA ARG A 107 0.47 -2.67 -6.23
C ARG A 107 1.15 -3.78 -7.04
N VAL A 108 0.64 -5.01 -6.98
CA VAL A 108 1.17 -6.13 -7.78
C VAL A 108 1.06 -5.84 -9.27
N LYS A 109 -0.09 -5.31 -9.72
CA LYS A 109 -0.28 -4.91 -11.10
C LYS A 109 0.71 -3.84 -11.54
N TYR A 110 0.91 -2.81 -10.71
CA TYR A 110 1.89 -1.74 -10.97
C TYR A 110 3.30 -2.31 -11.21
N TYR A 111 3.80 -3.17 -10.32
CA TYR A 111 5.14 -3.76 -10.52
C TYR A 111 5.22 -4.68 -11.74
N PHE A 112 4.12 -5.37 -12.08
CA PHE A 112 4.05 -6.11 -13.34
C PHE A 112 4.16 -5.16 -14.54
N ASP A 113 3.41 -4.05 -14.58
CA ASP A 113 3.46 -3.08 -15.67
C ASP A 113 4.83 -2.40 -15.76
N VAL A 114 5.45 -2.02 -14.63
CA VAL A 114 6.83 -1.52 -14.56
C VAL A 114 7.79 -2.52 -15.19
N SER A 115 7.65 -3.82 -14.90
CA SER A 115 8.53 -4.85 -15.47
C SER A 115 8.50 -4.91 -17.00
N GLN A 116 7.42 -4.46 -17.64
CA GLN A 116 7.30 -4.38 -19.11
C GLN A 116 8.07 -3.19 -19.70
N VAL A 117 8.34 -2.16 -18.90
CA VAL A 117 9.14 -0.99 -19.28
C VAL A 117 10.65 -1.26 -19.14
N LEU A 118 11.01 -2.24 -18.31
CA LEU A 118 12.40 -2.61 -18.01
C LEU A 118 13.04 -3.50 -19.10
N THR A 119 14.36 -3.39 -19.22
CA THR A 119 15.16 -4.36 -19.98
C THR A 119 15.18 -5.73 -19.28
N PRO A 120 15.55 -6.82 -19.98
CA PRO A 120 15.70 -8.13 -19.35
C PRO A 120 16.64 -8.14 -18.14
N GLU A 121 17.76 -7.41 -18.21
CA GLU A 121 18.74 -7.29 -17.13
C GLU A 121 18.18 -6.56 -15.91
N GLN A 122 17.51 -5.42 -16.13
CA GLN A 122 16.83 -4.68 -15.06
C GLN A 122 15.73 -5.52 -14.41
N ARG A 123 14.94 -6.27 -15.20
CA ARG A 123 13.90 -7.17 -14.69
C ARG A 123 14.48 -8.29 -13.81
N LYS A 124 15.67 -8.79 -14.15
CA LYS A 124 16.38 -9.79 -13.34
C LYS A 124 16.81 -9.21 -11.98
N GLN A 125 17.22 -7.95 -11.93
CA GLN A 125 17.53 -7.25 -10.68
C GLN A 125 16.28 -7.15 -9.82
N VAL A 126 15.19 -6.59 -10.36
CA VAL A 126 13.89 -6.50 -9.65
C VAL A 126 13.43 -7.85 -9.09
N LYS A 127 13.54 -8.93 -9.87
CA LYS A 127 13.20 -10.28 -9.38
C LYS A 127 14.02 -10.68 -8.15
N THR A 128 15.31 -10.37 -8.16
CA THR A 128 16.23 -10.66 -7.04
C THR A 128 15.85 -9.83 -5.82
N ASP A 129 15.55 -8.54 -6.00
CA ASP A 129 15.21 -7.65 -4.90
C ASP A 129 13.87 -8.01 -4.27
N MET A 130 12.89 -8.41 -5.09
CA MET A 130 11.62 -8.95 -4.60
C MET A 130 11.84 -10.23 -3.81
N ALA A 131 12.68 -11.15 -4.30
CA ALA A 131 12.99 -12.38 -3.57
C ALA A 131 13.67 -12.10 -2.22
N ASN A 132 14.60 -11.13 -2.17
CA ASN A 132 15.26 -10.71 -0.94
C ASN A 132 14.30 -10.03 0.03
N ALA A 133 13.38 -9.20 -0.46
CA ALA A 133 12.37 -8.54 0.36
C ALA A 133 11.39 -9.55 0.99
N LEU A 134 11.10 -10.65 0.30
CA LEU A 134 10.22 -11.72 0.80
C LEU A 134 10.91 -12.72 1.73
N ALA A 135 12.24 -12.75 1.75
CA ALA A 135 13.02 -13.67 2.58
C ALA A 135 13.30 -13.13 4.00
N ASN A 136 12.94 -11.87 4.28
CA ASN A 136 13.11 -11.19 5.57
C ASN A 136 11.75 -10.92 6.23
#